data_AF-A0A7V5C579-F1
#
_entry.id   AF-A0A7V5C579-F1
#
_cell.length_a   1.000
_cell.length_b   1.000
_cell.length_c   1.000
_cell.angle_alpha   90.00
_cell.angle_beta   90.00
_cell.angle_gamma   90.00
#
_symmetry.space_group_name_H-M   'P 1'
#
loop_
_entity.id
_entity.type
_entity.pdbx_description
1 polymer ?
#
loop_
_entity_poly.entity_id
_entity_poly.type
_entity_poly.pdbx_seq_one_letter_code
_entity_poly.pdbx_strand_id
1 'polypeptide(L)'
;MRKLLTLFLFFSIFSNAQNYQKRWTDIEDLEKKELNNDKFYIYEKEAFGSINSFISHKFKRANATLLLYQEILKSYKKDKKTQELYHANLKRLKFVYKHFSTKNRDKYYIKALNSLETQQMNSEALYYLAEYYFNKFEYKKALNYAKKGIKNSNIKEKCQNIIDDIKSKYIGMDIEKVNLSNKNILTKITYKNIHNIAIKVFQPLTKKTIHDFNISLPLTNDYKKHSTEISLGSYDLGEYIVIISNENNIIYKSIYISNLAYFYKNSEILVVDRKIGKPIKGAKVLFYKDDKKSLITTIQSDKNGLVKVPQTLNKYYIEIKYGKDRLKVQDIMKYTKIDKSRKKSKEKIDFFTDKDIYKPDDDIKFKGIIVKQFLDKKPKVVPNKKVKITLFNNNKKIESKIFKSDEFGSIYGLFHIPQDTIGDINLSSKLGNKILVIQKNRLDKNSTTKKFTKNINKTINIYKELDKNSAKVIKIDTSKPIRGEIVIERLKPRDRVYRKRYWNIPDKVLYNQKEFKKLFPDYLYNQNKEKKIIIKTIPFNTQKSKEILLEGLEQGEYRLTLYTNDKYGTKIRNTKNIIIYDIHEPLPPYQTYLLHKLDKNSYSVVSTATLYLKSSIPHTKVLFA
;
A
#
# COMPACT_ATOMS: atom_id res chain seq x y z
N MET A 1 -38.39 -32.88 11.92
CA MET A 1 -38.01 -33.93 12.89
C MET A 1 -37.60 -35.27 12.27
N ARG A 2 -38.05 -35.67 11.06
CA ARG A 2 -37.62 -36.92 10.40
C ARG A 2 -36.28 -36.92 9.65
N LYS A 3 -35.58 -35.78 9.52
CA LYS A 3 -34.23 -35.70 8.91
C LYS A 3 -33.06 -35.70 9.93
N LEU A 4 -33.35 -35.75 11.23
CA LEU A 4 -32.34 -35.90 12.29
C LEU A 4 -32.16 -37.35 12.76
N LEU A 5 -33.07 -38.26 12.40
CA LEU A 5 -33.00 -39.66 12.82
C LEU A 5 -32.09 -40.52 11.92
N THR A 6 -31.81 -40.07 10.69
CA THR A 6 -31.05 -40.86 9.70
C THR A 6 -29.53 -40.78 9.87
N LEU A 7 -29.01 -39.85 10.69
CA LEU A 7 -27.58 -39.79 11.01
C LEU A 7 -27.20 -40.61 12.26
N PHE A 8 -28.18 -40.97 13.10
CA PHE A 8 -27.93 -41.69 14.36
C PHE A 8 -27.86 -43.20 14.20
N LEU A 9 -28.41 -43.75 13.09
CA LEU A 9 -28.47 -45.19 12.83
C LEU A 9 -27.30 -45.76 12.01
N PHE A 10 -26.35 -44.93 11.58
CA PHE A 10 -25.13 -45.40 10.91
C PHE A 10 -23.98 -45.75 11.89
N PHE A 11 -24.28 -45.81 13.20
CA PHE A 11 -23.26 -45.94 14.25
C PHE A 11 -23.21 -47.28 14.98
N SER A 12 -24.00 -48.27 14.59
CA SER A 12 -23.92 -49.61 15.16
C SER A 12 -23.51 -50.63 14.09
N ILE A 13 -22.39 -51.31 14.40
CA ILE A 13 -21.86 -52.55 13.82
C ILE A 13 -20.73 -52.35 12.79
N PHE A 14 -19.67 -53.15 12.98
CA PHE A 14 -18.46 -53.41 12.17
C PHE A 14 -17.11 -52.92 12.73
N SER A 15 -16.25 -53.92 12.93
CA SER A 15 -14.96 -53.94 13.61
C SER A 15 -13.80 -53.40 12.77
N ASN A 16 -12.93 -52.70 13.50
CA ASN A 16 -11.48 -52.46 13.39
C ASN A 16 -10.75 -52.38 12.02
N ALA A 17 -9.92 -51.33 11.93
CA ALA A 17 -9.01 -50.89 10.85
C ALA A 17 -9.61 -49.97 9.77
N GLN A 18 -10.56 -50.41 8.94
CA GLN A 18 -11.07 -49.59 7.81
C GLN A 18 -11.82 -48.31 8.24
N ASN A 19 -12.39 -48.29 9.45
CA ASN A 19 -13.18 -47.16 9.95
C ASN A 19 -12.30 -45.95 10.39
N TYR A 20 -11.00 -46.17 10.65
CA TYR A 20 -10.10 -45.11 11.11
C TYR A 20 -9.70 -44.15 9.98
N GLN A 21 -9.30 -44.71 8.84
CA GLN A 21 -8.90 -43.91 7.68
C GLN A 21 -10.09 -43.16 7.10
N LYS A 22 -11.29 -43.77 7.13
CA LYS A 22 -12.56 -43.15 6.76
C LYS A 22 -12.91 -41.94 7.64
N ARG A 23 -12.83 -42.06 8.98
CA ARG A 23 -13.12 -40.95 9.90
C ARG A 23 -12.14 -39.77 9.78
N TRP A 24 -10.87 -40.04 9.46
CA TRP A 24 -9.88 -38.98 9.18
C TRP A 24 -10.09 -38.31 7.83
N THR A 25 -10.41 -39.06 6.78
CA THR A 25 -10.82 -38.49 5.48
C THR A 25 -12.10 -37.67 5.61
N ASP A 26 -13.06 -38.11 6.43
CA ASP A 26 -14.27 -37.35 6.73
C ASP A 26 -13.94 -36.02 7.44
N ILE A 27 -13.01 -35.98 8.40
CA ILE A 27 -12.54 -34.72 9.00
C ILE A 27 -11.89 -33.83 7.95
N GLU A 28 -10.96 -34.35 7.14
CA GLU A 28 -10.23 -33.55 6.17
C GLU A 28 -11.17 -33.00 5.07
N ASP A 29 -12.15 -33.77 4.63
CA ASP A 29 -13.16 -33.35 3.66
C ASP A 29 -14.14 -32.34 4.26
N LEU A 30 -14.53 -32.49 5.52
CA LEU A 30 -15.35 -31.51 6.24
C LEU A 30 -14.57 -30.21 6.47
N GLU A 31 -13.31 -30.27 6.91
CA GLU A 31 -12.46 -29.11 7.10
C GLU A 31 -12.19 -28.36 5.78
N LYS A 32 -12.04 -29.09 4.66
CA LYS A 32 -11.94 -28.50 3.30
C LYS A 32 -13.26 -27.84 2.86
N LYS A 33 -14.41 -28.49 3.09
CA LYS A 33 -15.74 -27.92 2.78
C LYS A 33 -16.05 -26.69 3.65
N GLU A 34 -15.62 -26.69 4.91
CA GLU A 34 -15.82 -25.58 5.86
C GLU A 34 -14.85 -24.41 5.63
N LEU A 35 -13.69 -24.63 4.98
CA LEU A 35 -12.81 -23.56 4.53
C LEU A 35 -13.50 -22.56 3.58
N ASN A 36 -14.56 -22.99 2.90
CA ASN A 36 -15.34 -22.18 1.97
C ASN A 36 -16.59 -21.52 2.60
N ASN A 37 -16.88 -21.76 3.89
CA ASN A 37 -18.13 -21.33 4.53
C ASN A 37 -17.86 -20.48 5.79
N ASP A 38 -17.86 -19.16 5.63
CA ASP A 38 -17.29 -18.15 6.54
C ASP A 38 -18.13 -17.83 7.82
N LYS A 39 -18.93 -18.77 8.35
CA LYS A 39 -19.97 -18.46 9.36
C LYS A 39 -19.95 -19.24 10.69
N PHE A 40 -19.00 -20.12 10.95
CA PHE A 40 -18.93 -20.86 12.23
C PHE A 40 -17.89 -20.28 13.21
N TYR A 41 -18.33 -20.04 14.46
CA TYR A 41 -17.50 -19.51 15.55
C TYR A 41 -17.74 -20.24 16.87
N ILE A 42 -16.65 -20.52 17.59
CA ILE A 42 -16.63 -21.11 18.93
C ILE A 42 -16.35 -20.01 19.96
N TYR A 43 -17.05 -20.05 21.10
CA TYR A 43 -16.95 -19.04 22.18
C TYR A 43 -16.60 -19.63 23.55
N GLU A 44 -16.83 -20.92 23.75
CA GLU A 44 -16.74 -21.61 25.04
C GLU A 44 -15.31 -22.10 25.29
N LYS A 45 -14.69 -21.67 26.40
CA LYS A 45 -13.26 -21.93 26.70
C LYS A 45 -12.93 -23.42 26.84
N GLU A 46 -13.93 -24.23 27.15
CA GLU A 46 -13.90 -25.69 27.28
C GLU A 46 -13.49 -26.36 25.95
N ALA A 47 -13.65 -25.67 24.81
CA ALA A 47 -13.09 -26.08 23.53
C ALA A 47 -11.55 -26.21 23.55
N PHE A 48 -10.86 -25.43 24.40
CA PHE A 48 -9.42 -25.57 24.66
C PHE A 48 -9.11 -26.37 25.94
N GLY A 49 -10.13 -26.91 26.61
CA GLY A 49 -9.97 -27.68 27.84
C GLY A 49 -9.17 -28.96 27.65
N SER A 50 -8.90 -29.63 28.78
CA SER A 50 -8.33 -30.99 28.77
C SER A 50 -9.22 -31.94 27.98
N ILE A 51 -8.67 -33.08 27.55
CA ILE A 51 -9.42 -34.10 26.79
C ILE A 51 -10.72 -34.48 27.53
N ASN A 52 -10.66 -34.67 28.84
CA ASN A 52 -11.85 -35.02 29.64
C ASN A 52 -12.88 -33.89 29.65
N SER A 53 -12.45 -32.66 29.94
CA SER A 53 -13.32 -31.50 29.97
C SER A 53 -13.99 -31.26 28.61
N PHE A 54 -13.25 -31.46 27.52
CA PHE A 54 -13.76 -31.30 26.17
C PHE A 54 -14.78 -32.38 25.79
N ILE A 55 -14.48 -33.66 26.08
CA ILE A 55 -15.40 -34.78 25.78
C ILE A 55 -16.71 -34.65 26.56
N SER A 56 -16.65 -34.21 27.83
CA SER A 56 -17.84 -34.08 28.68
C SER A 56 -18.65 -32.81 28.42
N HIS A 57 -18.09 -31.81 27.73
CA HIS A 57 -18.74 -30.51 27.58
C HIS A 57 -19.85 -30.55 26.52
N LYS A 58 -21.02 -30.01 26.87
CA LYS A 58 -22.13 -29.84 25.94
C LYS A 58 -22.11 -28.42 25.38
N PHE A 59 -21.51 -28.24 24.21
CA PHE A 59 -21.42 -26.94 23.55
C PHE A 59 -22.80 -26.38 23.18
N LYS A 60 -23.03 -25.10 23.49
CA LYS A 60 -24.27 -24.40 23.10
C LYS A 60 -24.36 -24.22 21.59
N ARG A 61 -23.22 -24.10 20.92
CA ARG A 61 -23.09 -24.05 19.47
C ARG A 61 -21.90 -24.91 19.05
N ALA A 62 -22.15 -25.97 18.29
CA ALA A 62 -21.13 -26.83 17.70
C ALA A 62 -21.48 -27.13 16.24
N ASN A 63 -20.46 -27.25 15.40
CA ASN A 63 -20.59 -27.82 14.07
C ASN A 63 -20.26 -29.32 14.11
N ALA A 64 -20.49 -29.99 12.98
CA ALA A 64 -20.21 -31.43 12.85
C ALA A 64 -18.74 -31.76 13.16
N THR A 65 -17.80 -30.93 12.70
CA THR A 65 -16.36 -31.13 12.94
C THR A 65 -15.98 -31.10 14.42
N LEU A 66 -16.52 -30.15 15.21
CA LEU A 66 -16.25 -30.06 16.65
C LEU A 66 -16.80 -31.28 17.42
N LEU A 67 -18.00 -31.75 17.06
CA LEU A 67 -18.61 -32.94 17.65
C LEU A 67 -17.86 -34.21 17.25
N LEU A 68 -17.39 -34.30 16.00
CA LEU A 68 -16.59 -35.41 15.51
C LEU A 68 -15.26 -35.53 16.28
N TYR A 69 -14.62 -34.41 16.60
CA TYR A 69 -13.47 -34.41 17.51
C TYR A 69 -13.82 -34.95 18.91
N GLN A 70 -15.03 -34.68 19.46
CA GLN A 70 -15.44 -35.27 20.75
C GLN A 70 -15.58 -36.79 20.65
N GLU A 71 -16.20 -37.30 19.57
CA GLU A 71 -16.38 -38.73 19.35
C GLU A 71 -15.05 -39.48 19.17
N ILE A 72 -14.15 -38.93 18.35
CA ILE A 72 -12.84 -39.54 18.08
C ILE A 72 -12.01 -39.61 19.35
N LEU A 73 -11.94 -38.51 20.12
CA LEU A 73 -11.20 -38.50 21.38
C LEU A 73 -11.83 -39.44 22.41
N LYS A 74 -13.16 -39.57 22.44
CA LYS A 74 -13.85 -40.54 23.30
C LYS A 74 -13.51 -41.99 22.91
N SER A 75 -13.48 -42.30 21.62
CA SER A 75 -13.12 -43.62 21.10
C SER A 75 -11.66 -43.96 21.44
N TYR A 76 -10.71 -43.10 21.06
CA TYR A 76 -9.29 -43.34 21.33
C TYR A 76 -8.96 -43.47 22.81
N LYS A 77 -9.68 -42.73 23.67
CA LYS A 77 -9.56 -42.89 25.12
C LYS A 77 -10.09 -44.24 25.61
N LYS A 78 -11.25 -44.70 25.10
CA LYS A 78 -11.83 -46.01 25.43
C LYS A 78 -10.90 -47.15 25.01
N ASP A 79 -10.33 -47.04 23.81
CA ASP A 79 -9.48 -48.05 23.20
C ASP A 79 -8.02 -48.00 23.67
N LYS A 80 -7.71 -47.12 24.65
CA LYS A 80 -6.35 -46.89 25.21
C LYS A 80 -5.28 -46.53 24.15
N LYS A 81 -5.70 -45.94 23.03
CA LYS A 81 -4.84 -45.48 21.92
C LYS A 81 -4.16 -44.15 22.25
N THR A 82 -3.14 -44.23 23.09
CA THR A 82 -2.56 -43.04 23.73
C THR A 82 -1.95 -42.07 22.71
N GLN A 83 -1.12 -42.54 21.78
CA GLN A 83 -0.44 -41.66 20.81
C GLN A 83 -1.45 -40.97 19.88
N GLU A 84 -2.41 -41.72 19.33
CA GLU A 84 -3.44 -41.22 18.43
C GLU A 84 -4.40 -40.25 19.14
N LEU A 85 -4.70 -40.52 20.42
CA LEU A 85 -5.48 -39.61 21.26
C LEU A 85 -4.81 -38.23 21.36
N TYR A 86 -3.51 -38.19 21.63
CA TYR A 86 -2.77 -36.92 21.75
C TYR A 86 -2.61 -36.22 20.40
N HIS A 87 -2.32 -36.95 19.33
CA HIS A 87 -2.25 -36.41 17.98
C HIS A 87 -3.58 -35.78 17.55
N ALA A 88 -4.70 -36.50 17.73
CA ALA A 88 -6.03 -35.99 17.43
C ALA A 88 -6.41 -34.78 18.29
N ASN A 89 -5.99 -34.77 19.55
CA ASN A 89 -6.23 -33.66 20.45
C ASN A 89 -5.51 -32.38 20.00
N LEU A 90 -4.32 -32.48 19.42
CA LEU A 90 -3.60 -31.34 18.86
C LEU A 90 -4.28 -30.79 17.60
N LYS A 91 -4.75 -31.68 16.72
CA LYS A 91 -5.56 -31.27 15.56
C LYS A 91 -6.85 -30.57 15.98
N ARG A 92 -7.56 -31.09 16.99
CA ARG A 92 -8.69 -30.40 17.65
C ARG A 92 -8.28 -29.00 18.09
N LEU A 93 -7.18 -28.85 18.83
CA LEU A 93 -6.75 -27.54 19.33
C LEU A 93 -6.46 -26.53 18.21
N LYS A 94 -5.84 -26.98 17.10
CA LYS A 94 -5.60 -26.14 15.91
C LYS A 94 -6.91 -25.73 15.22
N PHE A 95 -7.85 -26.66 15.06
CA PHE A 95 -9.19 -26.37 14.57
C PHE A 95 -9.91 -25.34 15.45
N VAL A 96 -9.95 -25.57 16.77
CA VAL A 96 -10.57 -24.65 17.72
C VAL A 96 -9.92 -23.27 17.63
N TYR A 97 -8.58 -23.19 17.56
CA TYR A 97 -7.88 -21.91 17.39
C TYR A 97 -8.33 -21.16 16.14
N LYS A 98 -8.49 -21.83 15.00
CA LYS A 98 -8.98 -21.20 13.76
C LYS A 98 -10.40 -20.64 13.90
N HIS A 99 -11.27 -21.31 14.65
CA HIS A 99 -12.69 -20.96 14.76
C HIS A 99 -13.09 -20.21 16.05
N PHE A 100 -12.15 -19.94 16.97
CA PHE A 100 -12.47 -19.26 18.23
C PHE A 100 -12.59 -17.73 18.08
N SER A 101 -13.70 -17.15 18.54
CA SER A 101 -14.05 -15.74 18.30
C SER A 101 -14.02 -14.88 19.57
N THR A 102 -12.92 -14.99 20.35
CA THR A 102 -12.73 -14.14 21.54
C THR A 102 -11.31 -13.57 21.63
N LYS A 103 -11.15 -12.48 22.40
CA LYS A 103 -9.85 -11.82 22.65
C LYS A 103 -8.83 -12.72 23.37
N ASN A 104 -9.30 -13.75 24.08
CA ASN A 104 -8.46 -14.66 24.88
C ASN A 104 -8.01 -15.91 24.12
N ARG A 105 -8.32 -16.02 22.82
CA ARG A 105 -7.98 -17.16 21.97
C ARG A 105 -6.51 -17.59 22.12
N ASP A 106 -5.60 -16.65 21.90
CA ASP A 106 -4.15 -16.92 21.91
C ASP A 106 -3.69 -17.42 23.30
N LYS A 107 -4.23 -16.83 24.38
CA LYS A 107 -3.97 -17.24 25.76
C LYS A 107 -4.41 -18.68 26.02
N TYR A 108 -5.62 -19.07 25.60
CA TYR A 108 -6.13 -20.41 25.83
C TYR A 108 -5.40 -21.47 25.01
N TYR A 109 -5.10 -21.17 23.75
CA TYR A 109 -4.38 -22.08 22.87
C TYR A 109 -2.96 -22.36 23.39
N ILE A 110 -2.20 -21.32 23.74
CA ILE A 110 -0.86 -21.48 24.30
C ILE A 110 -0.90 -22.24 25.63
N LYS A 111 -1.88 -21.95 26.51
CA LYS A 111 -2.03 -22.67 27.78
C LYS A 111 -2.28 -24.16 27.55
N ALA A 112 -3.16 -24.51 26.60
CA ALA A 112 -3.45 -25.90 26.28
C ALA A 112 -2.22 -26.63 25.72
N LEU A 113 -1.50 -26.01 24.79
CA LEU A 113 -0.28 -26.60 24.21
C LEU A 113 0.84 -26.75 25.23
N ASN A 114 1.09 -25.74 26.07
CA ASN A 114 2.10 -25.85 27.15
C ASN A 114 1.74 -26.96 28.14
N SER A 115 0.46 -27.14 28.48
CA SER A 115 0.03 -28.25 29.34
C SER A 115 0.37 -29.62 28.72
N LEU A 116 0.21 -29.77 27.41
CA LEU A 116 0.56 -31.00 26.70
C LEU A 116 2.07 -31.21 26.62
N GLU A 117 2.84 -30.14 26.42
CA GLU A 117 4.30 -30.17 26.44
C GLU A 117 4.84 -30.62 27.80
N THR A 118 4.28 -30.12 28.91
CA THR A 118 4.71 -30.51 30.26
C THR A 118 4.36 -31.95 30.63
N GLN A 119 3.27 -32.49 30.07
CA GLN A 119 2.80 -33.85 30.37
C GLN A 119 3.61 -34.92 29.63
N GLN A 120 4.23 -34.57 28.50
CA GLN A 120 5.01 -35.48 27.67
C GLN A 120 6.25 -34.76 27.15
N MET A 121 7.39 -35.08 27.76
CA MET A 121 8.68 -34.60 27.26
C MET A 121 8.81 -34.97 25.79
N ASN A 122 9.03 -33.97 24.93
CA ASN A 122 9.10 -34.09 23.47
C ASN A 122 7.76 -34.32 22.75
N SER A 123 6.61 -33.88 23.27
CA SER A 123 5.33 -34.01 22.55
C SER A 123 5.25 -33.21 21.24
N GLU A 124 4.34 -33.63 20.35
CA GLU A 124 3.99 -32.88 19.13
C GLU A 124 3.56 -31.43 19.40
N ALA A 125 3.13 -31.10 20.63
CA ALA A 125 2.76 -29.73 21.03
C ALA A 125 3.92 -28.73 20.83
N LEU A 126 5.17 -29.18 20.92
CA LEU A 126 6.35 -28.36 20.64
C LEU A 126 6.34 -27.78 19.22
N TYR A 127 5.95 -28.58 18.23
CA TYR A 127 5.83 -28.12 16.85
C TYR A 127 4.72 -27.07 16.71
N TYR A 128 3.54 -27.30 17.30
CA TYR A 128 2.44 -26.34 17.24
C TYR A 128 2.75 -25.03 17.97
N LEU A 129 3.51 -25.07 19.07
CA LEU A 129 4.04 -23.88 19.74
C LEU A 129 5.05 -23.15 18.85
N ALA A 130 5.97 -23.88 18.21
CA ALA A 130 6.93 -23.30 17.27
C ALA A 130 6.23 -22.63 16.08
N GLU A 131 5.27 -23.32 15.45
CA GLU A 131 4.44 -22.81 14.34
C GLU A 131 3.67 -21.56 14.76
N TYR A 132 3.06 -21.56 15.95
CA TYR A 132 2.35 -20.41 16.48
C TYR A 132 3.26 -19.17 16.61
N TYR A 133 4.41 -19.30 17.28
CA TYR A 133 5.32 -18.17 17.48
C TYR A 133 5.99 -17.72 16.17
N PHE A 134 6.25 -18.65 15.25
CA PHE A 134 6.75 -18.34 13.92
C PHE A 134 5.76 -17.44 13.16
N ASN A 135 4.48 -17.81 13.14
CA ASN A 135 3.41 -17.04 12.51
C ASN A 135 3.13 -15.68 13.18
N LYS A 136 3.54 -15.52 14.45
CA LYS A 136 3.49 -14.24 15.19
C LYS A 136 4.76 -13.38 15.01
N PHE A 137 5.72 -13.82 14.19
CA PHE A 137 7.02 -13.15 14.02
C PHE A 137 7.81 -13.05 15.34
N GLU A 138 7.59 -13.98 16.27
CA GLU A 138 8.31 -14.13 17.55
C GLU A 138 9.39 -15.21 17.43
N TYR A 139 10.31 -15.02 16.46
CA TYR A 139 11.23 -16.06 16.00
C TYR A 139 12.14 -16.65 17.07
N LYS A 140 12.59 -15.87 18.06
CA LYS A 140 13.37 -16.40 19.19
C LYS A 140 12.60 -17.48 19.97
N LYS A 141 11.32 -17.25 20.24
CA LYS A 141 10.46 -18.22 20.93
C LYS A 141 10.19 -19.43 20.04
N ALA A 142 9.88 -19.19 18.76
CA ALA A 142 9.69 -20.27 17.79
C ALA A 142 10.91 -21.19 17.71
N LEU A 143 12.11 -20.61 17.62
CA LEU A 143 13.37 -21.34 17.59
C LEU A 143 13.60 -22.17 18.86
N ASN A 144 13.24 -21.63 20.04
CA ASN A 144 13.35 -22.36 21.30
C ASN A 144 12.49 -23.64 21.29
N TYR A 145 11.22 -23.53 20.89
CA TYR A 145 10.32 -24.69 20.81
C TYR A 145 10.71 -25.67 19.70
N ALA A 146 11.07 -25.17 18.51
CA ALA A 146 11.49 -26.02 17.40
C ALA A 146 12.76 -26.82 17.73
N LYS A 147 13.76 -26.20 18.38
CA LYS A 147 14.99 -26.90 18.80
C LYS A 147 14.71 -28.03 19.78
N LYS A 148 13.78 -27.84 20.72
CA LYS A 148 13.31 -28.92 21.60
C LYS A 148 12.63 -30.03 20.78
N GLY A 149 11.81 -29.65 19.80
CA GLY A 149 11.05 -30.57 18.94
C GLY A 149 11.92 -31.48 18.05
N ILE A 150 13.15 -31.08 17.69
CA ILE A 150 14.07 -31.91 16.89
C ILE A 150 14.34 -33.29 17.53
N LYS A 151 14.27 -33.38 18.87
CA LYS A 151 14.51 -34.63 19.61
C LYS A 151 13.42 -35.69 19.38
N ASN A 152 12.25 -35.30 18.88
CA ASN A 152 11.17 -36.23 18.53
C ASN A 152 11.21 -36.54 17.03
N SER A 153 11.40 -37.82 16.68
CA SER A 153 11.47 -38.30 15.29
C SER A 153 10.26 -37.90 14.44
N ASN A 154 9.05 -37.92 14.99
CA ASN A 154 7.79 -37.68 14.26
C ASN A 154 7.60 -36.21 13.85
N ILE A 155 8.23 -35.26 14.56
CA ILE A 155 8.13 -33.82 14.27
C ILE A 155 9.46 -33.17 13.92
N LYS A 156 10.55 -33.95 13.89
CA LYS A 156 11.91 -33.48 13.64
C LYS A 156 11.99 -32.66 12.36
N GLU A 157 11.49 -33.20 11.25
CA GLU A 157 11.52 -32.53 9.94
C GLU A 157 10.73 -31.21 9.97
N LYS A 158 9.51 -31.21 10.51
CA LYS A 158 8.68 -30.00 10.63
C LYS A 158 9.34 -28.91 11.46
N CYS A 159 9.99 -29.29 12.56
CA CYS A 159 10.73 -28.34 13.41
C CYS A 159 12.01 -27.85 12.72
N GLN A 160 12.70 -28.73 11.99
CA GLN A 160 13.88 -28.38 11.22
C GLN A 160 13.55 -27.34 10.14
N ASN A 161 12.45 -27.53 9.40
CA ASN A 161 11.97 -26.55 8.42
C ASN A 161 11.73 -25.17 9.04
N ILE A 162 11.11 -25.09 10.22
CA ILE A 162 10.94 -23.81 10.94
C ILE A 162 12.30 -23.19 11.31
N ILE A 163 13.25 -24.00 11.75
CA ILE A 163 14.59 -23.53 12.13
C ILE A 163 15.33 -22.99 10.90
N ASP A 164 15.27 -23.69 9.78
CA ASP A 164 15.92 -23.32 8.53
C ASP A 164 15.27 -22.05 7.96
N ASP A 165 13.94 -21.95 7.99
CA ASP A 165 13.21 -20.74 7.62
C ASP A 165 13.61 -19.54 8.49
N ILE A 166 13.72 -19.70 9.81
CA ILE A 166 14.15 -18.63 10.73
C ILE A 166 15.60 -18.23 10.45
N LYS A 167 16.49 -19.20 10.27
CA LYS A 167 17.92 -18.98 10.07
C LYS A 167 18.30 -18.57 8.64
N SER A 168 17.40 -18.75 7.67
CA SER A 168 17.63 -18.39 6.28
C SER A 168 18.20 -16.98 6.16
N LYS A 169 19.26 -16.88 5.37
CA LYS A 169 19.89 -15.60 5.02
C LYS A 169 19.08 -14.96 3.91
N TYR A 170 18.98 -13.64 3.95
CA TYR A 170 18.34 -12.87 2.87
C TYR A 170 19.12 -11.59 2.66
N ILE A 171 19.35 -11.25 1.39
CA ILE A 171 19.88 -9.96 0.98
C ILE A 171 19.08 -9.42 -0.21
N GLY A 172 18.78 -8.14 -0.18
CA GLY A 172 18.10 -7.39 -1.23
C GLY A 172 18.71 -6.01 -1.36
N MET A 173 18.67 -5.46 -2.57
CA MET A 173 19.23 -4.16 -2.90
C MET A 173 18.20 -3.32 -3.64
N ASP A 174 17.98 -2.09 -3.18
CA ASP A 174 17.21 -1.06 -3.86
C ASP A 174 18.09 0.13 -4.18
N ILE A 175 18.07 0.56 -5.44
CA ILE A 175 18.96 1.59 -5.99
C ILE A 175 18.25 2.27 -7.16
N GLU A 176 18.46 3.58 -7.32
CA GLU A 176 17.97 4.30 -8.49
C GLU A 176 18.66 3.78 -9.77
N LYS A 177 17.88 3.52 -10.82
CA LYS A 177 18.40 3.03 -12.11
C LYS A 177 19.34 4.02 -12.78
N VAL A 178 19.11 5.33 -12.56
CA VAL A 178 19.94 6.40 -13.11
C VAL A 178 20.29 7.37 -11.99
N ASN A 179 21.58 7.52 -11.72
CA ASN A 179 22.13 8.43 -10.71
C ASN A 179 22.88 9.58 -11.38
N LEU A 180 23.02 10.69 -10.66
CA LEU A 180 23.78 11.85 -11.14
C LEU A 180 25.29 11.59 -11.05
N SER A 181 26.05 12.14 -12.01
CA SER A 181 27.52 12.05 -11.97
C SER A 181 28.09 12.83 -10.78
N ASN A 182 29.23 12.37 -10.25
CA ASN A 182 29.95 13.03 -9.16
C ASN A 182 29.11 13.23 -7.88
N LYS A 183 28.10 12.37 -7.67
CA LYS A 183 27.28 12.32 -6.45
C LYS A 183 27.34 10.93 -5.86
N ASN A 184 27.34 10.83 -4.53
CA ASN A 184 27.26 9.54 -3.88
C ASN A 184 25.93 8.88 -4.19
N ILE A 185 26.00 7.58 -4.45
CA ILE A 185 24.85 6.77 -4.81
C ILE A 185 24.27 6.14 -3.54
N LEU A 186 23.09 6.61 -3.15
CA LEU A 186 22.34 6.09 -2.01
C LEU A 186 21.72 4.75 -2.38
N THR A 187 22.06 3.71 -1.63
CA THR A 187 21.57 2.34 -1.87
C THR A 187 20.97 1.79 -0.60
N LYS A 188 19.76 1.25 -0.67
CA LYS A 188 19.14 0.54 0.45
C LYS A 188 19.46 -0.95 0.36
N ILE A 189 19.94 -1.49 1.47
CA ILE A 189 20.16 -2.92 1.66
C ILE A 189 19.10 -3.44 2.60
N THR A 190 18.33 -4.44 2.16
CA THR A 190 17.42 -5.20 3.02
C THR A 190 18.08 -6.53 3.33
N TYR A 191 18.19 -6.91 4.59
CA TYR A 191 18.96 -8.08 5.00
C TYR A 191 18.33 -8.83 6.18
N LYS A 192 18.67 -10.12 6.30
CA LYS A 192 18.30 -10.99 7.44
C LYS A 192 19.45 -11.95 7.69
N ASN A 193 19.88 -12.06 8.94
CA ASN A 193 20.95 -12.98 9.38
C ASN A 193 22.27 -12.83 8.60
N ILE A 194 22.57 -11.63 8.11
CA ILE A 194 23.81 -11.30 7.38
C ILE A 194 24.46 -10.12 8.09
N HIS A 195 25.77 -10.23 8.33
CA HIS A 195 26.56 -9.16 8.92
C HIS A 195 27.52 -8.53 7.91
N ASN A 196 28.23 -9.33 7.11
CA ASN A 196 29.22 -8.80 6.17
C ASN A 196 28.79 -9.03 4.73
N ILE A 197 28.95 -8.02 3.89
CA ILE A 197 28.70 -8.09 2.45
C ILE A 197 29.92 -7.60 1.69
N ALA A 198 30.22 -8.26 0.57
CA ALA A 198 31.19 -7.79 -0.41
C ALA A 198 30.45 -7.06 -1.52
N ILE A 199 31.02 -5.94 -1.97
CA ILE A 199 30.43 -5.09 -3.00
C ILE A 199 31.47 -4.89 -4.10
N LYS A 200 31.06 -5.18 -5.34
CA LYS A 200 31.84 -4.86 -6.53
C LYS A 200 31.04 -3.96 -7.45
N VAL A 201 31.68 -2.90 -7.93
CA VAL A 201 31.13 -2.04 -8.97
C VAL A 201 31.98 -2.19 -10.21
N PHE A 202 31.38 -2.78 -11.23
CA PHE A 202 32.02 -3.16 -12.47
C PHE A 202 31.53 -2.27 -13.61
N GLN A 203 32.43 -1.80 -14.46
CA GLN A 203 32.11 -1.05 -15.67
C GLN A 203 32.19 -1.99 -16.88
N PRO A 204 31.06 -2.41 -17.48
CA PRO A 204 31.07 -3.45 -18.51
C PRO A 204 31.81 -3.08 -19.78
N LEU A 205 31.77 -1.81 -20.16
CA LEU A 205 32.38 -1.34 -21.42
C LEU A 205 33.90 -1.44 -21.38
N THR A 206 34.51 -1.14 -20.24
CA THR A 206 35.97 -1.19 -20.04
C THR A 206 36.42 -2.52 -19.45
N LYS A 207 35.47 -3.39 -19.04
CA LYS A 207 35.71 -4.61 -18.29
C LYS A 207 36.53 -4.40 -17.01
N LYS A 208 36.44 -3.21 -16.40
CA LYS A 208 37.18 -2.86 -15.18
C LYS A 208 36.29 -2.90 -13.94
N THR A 209 36.82 -3.45 -12.85
CA THR A 209 36.28 -3.24 -11.51
C THR A 209 36.72 -1.87 -11.03
N ILE A 210 35.75 -0.99 -10.77
CA ILE A 210 35.97 0.40 -10.39
C ILE A 210 36.04 0.53 -8.87
N HIS A 211 35.28 -0.31 -8.16
CA HIS A 211 35.35 -0.42 -6.70
C HIS A 211 35.15 -1.88 -6.27
N ASP A 212 35.89 -2.29 -5.24
CA ASP A 212 35.80 -3.60 -4.60
C ASP A 212 36.05 -3.40 -3.10
N PHE A 213 35.02 -3.60 -2.27
CA PHE A 213 35.11 -3.34 -0.83
C PHE A 213 34.06 -4.12 -0.04
N ASN A 214 34.30 -4.25 1.27
CA ASN A 214 33.39 -4.91 2.20
C ASN A 214 32.67 -3.89 3.08
N ILE A 215 31.42 -4.20 3.45
CA ILE A 215 30.65 -3.46 4.46
C ILE A 215 30.17 -4.42 5.54
N SER A 216 30.29 -3.99 6.80
CA SER A 216 29.59 -4.60 7.93
C SER A 216 28.24 -3.92 8.16
N LEU A 217 27.16 -4.67 7.97
CA LEU A 217 25.78 -4.29 8.23
C LEU A 217 25.49 -4.33 9.74
N PRO A 218 24.57 -3.48 10.24
CA PRO A 218 24.23 -3.48 11.66
C PRO A 218 23.75 -4.84 12.17
N LEU A 219 24.28 -5.30 13.30
CA LEU A 219 23.93 -6.59 13.90
C LEU A 219 22.47 -6.62 14.36
N THR A 220 21.84 -7.78 14.17
CA THR A 220 20.44 -8.04 14.54
C THR A 220 20.34 -9.45 15.10
N ASN A 221 19.47 -9.67 16.07
CA ASN A 221 19.35 -10.97 16.75
C ASN A 221 17.89 -11.48 16.84
N ASP A 222 16.95 -10.78 16.21
CA ASP A 222 15.52 -11.13 16.24
C ASP A 222 15.09 -11.98 15.04
N TYR A 223 16.02 -12.31 14.13
CA TYR A 223 15.81 -13.07 12.90
C TYR A 223 14.81 -12.42 11.93
N LYS A 224 14.57 -11.11 12.05
CA LYS A 224 13.69 -10.39 11.14
C LYS A 224 14.47 -9.80 9.97
N LYS A 225 13.73 -9.45 8.91
CA LYS A 225 14.27 -8.60 7.85
C LYS A 225 14.41 -7.19 8.38
N HIS A 226 15.59 -6.63 8.24
CA HIS A 226 15.91 -5.25 8.52
C HIS A 226 16.40 -4.56 7.26
N SER A 227 16.52 -3.25 7.31
CA SER A 227 17.10 -2.49 6.24
C SER A 227 18.05 -1.42 6.74
N THR A 228 19.06 -1.10 5.93
CA THR A 228 19.98 0.00 6.14
C THR A 228 20.28 0.71 4.81
N GLU A 229 20.94 1.86 4.88
CA GLU A 229 21.41 2.62 3.72
C GLU A 229 22.93 2.64 3.68
N ILE A 230 23.49 2.46 2.50
CA ILE A 230 24.92 2.48 2.21
C ILE A 230 25.23 3.50 1.10
N SER A 231 26.47 3.97 1.08
CA SER A 231 27.04 4.67 -0.06
C SER A 231 27.79 3.68 -0.94
N LEU A 232 27.56 3.73 -2.24
CA LEU A 232 28.44 3.08 -3.21
C LEU A 232 29.60 3.99 -3.65
N GLY A 233 29.62 5.25 -3.21
CA GLY A 233 30.53 6.26 -3.74
C GLY A 233 29.95 6.97 -4.95
N SER A 234 30.80 7.69 -5.67
CA SER A 234 30.45 8.48 -6.85
C SER A 234 31.28 8.04 -8.04
N TYR A 235 30.69 8.07 -9.23
CA TYR A 235 31.35 7.63 -10.46
C TYR A 235 31.16 8.65 -11.58
N ASP A 236 32.00 8.49 -12.61
CA ASP A 236 31.87 9.18 -13.88
C ASP A 236 30.68 8.69 -14.70
N LEU A 237 30.40 9.40 -15.80
CA LEU A 237 29.33 9.06 -16.72
C LEU A 237 29.54 7.65 -17.30
N GLY A 238 28.50 6.83 -17.30
CA GLY A 238 28.58 5.49 -17.87
C GLY A 238 27.54 4.50 -17.35
N GLU A 239 27.71 3.27 -17.80
CA GLU A 239 26.92 2.10 -17.38
C GLU A 239 27.77 1.26 -16.43
N TYR A 240 27.17 0.84 -15.32
CA TYR A 240 27.82 0.07 -14.27
C TYR A 240 26.93 -1.10 -13.84
N ILE A 241 27.56 -2.18 -13.38
CA ILE A 241 26.89 -3.29 -12.70
C ILE A 241 27.37 -3.27 -11.25
N VAL A 242 26.43 -3.13 -10.33
CA VAL A 242 26.67 -3.27 -8.89
C VAL A 242 26.36 -4.71 -8.52
N ILE A 243 27.33 -5.40 -7.95
CA ILE A 243 27.23 -6.78 -7.47
C ILE A 243 27.40 -6.73 -5.96
N ILE A 244 26.49 -7.38 -5.24
CA ILE A 244 26.59 -7.59 -3.80
C ILE A 244 26.58 -9.09 -3.55
N SER A 245 27.54 -9.57 -2.75
CA SER A 245 27.63 -10.97 -2.36
C SER A 245 27.78 -11.15 -0.85
N ASN A 246 27.25 -12.27 -0.36
CA ASN A 246 27.49 -12.81 0.97
C ASN A 246 27.50 -14.34 0.89
N GLU A 247 28.69 -14.93 1.03
CA GLU A 247 28.90 -16.38 0.86
C GLU A 247 28.31 -16.87 -0.47
N ASN A 248 27.22 -17.65 -0.42
CA ASN A 248 26.56 -18.22 -1.60
C ASN A 248 25.47 -17.31 -2.21
N ASN A 249 25.15 -16.18 -1.57
CA ASN A 249 24.14 -15.25 -2.07
C ASN A 249 24.80 -14.19 -2.94
N ILE A 250 24.36 -14.05 -4.19
CA ILE A 250 24.80 -13.00 -5.11
C ILE A 250 23.58 -12.30 -5.69
N ILE A 251 23.57 -10.98 -5.62
CA ILE A 251 22.59 -10.12 -6.30
C ILE A 251 23.32 -9.06 -7.11
N TYR A 252 22.75 -8.68 -8.26
CA TYR A 252 23.32 -7.61 -9.07
C TYR A 252 22.24 -6.71 -9.66
N LYS A 253 22.61 -5.45 -9.93
CA LYS A 253 21.78 -4.48 -10.64
C LYS A 253 22.63 -3.64 -11.59
N SER A 254 22.11 -3.43 -12.79
CA SER A 254 22.68 -2.44 -13.73
C SER A 254 22.16 -1.04 -13.39
N ILE A 255 23.09 -0.08 -13.33
CA ILE A 255 22.79 1.34 -13.14
C ILE A 255 23.47 2.19 -14.20
N TYR A 256 22.91 3.37 -14.45
CA TYR A 256 23.53 4.41 -15.26
C TYR A 256 23.90 5.60 -14.39
N ILE A 257 25.04 6.20 -14.72
CA ILE A 257 25.45 7.49 -14.20
C ILE A 257 25.32 8.47 -15.35
N SER A 258 24.29 9.32 -15.28
CA SER A 258 23.91 10.20 -16.39
C SER A 258 23.21 11.45 -15.89
N ASN A 259 23.57 12.59 -16.50
CA ASN A 259 22.89 13.86 -16.33
C ASN A 259 21.71 14.02 -17.30
N LEU A 260 21.47 13.04 -18.17
CA LEU A 260 20.33 13.02 -19.09
C LEU A 260 19.07 12.46 -18.42
N ALA A 261 17.94 13.09 -18.69
CA ALA A 261 16.60 12.54 -18.48
C ALA A 261 15.75 12.75 -19.73
N TYR A 262 14.68 11.98 -19.84
CA TYR A 262 13.74 12.12 -20.94
C TYR A 262 12.30 11.92 -20.49
N PHE A 263 11.39 12.54 -21.21
CA PHE A 263 9.96 12.30 -21.13
C PHE A 263 9.46 11.83 -22.50
N TYR A 264 8.53 10.89 -22.53
CA TYR A 264 7.92 10.41 -23.77
C TYR A 264 6.41 10.60 -23.71
N LYS A 265 5.86 11.29 -24.72
CA LYS A 265 4.41 11.47 -24.87
C LYS A 265 4.08 11.68 -26.35
N ASN A 266 2.98 11.08 -26.83
CA ASN A 266 2.45 11.30 -28.19
C ASN A 266 3.48 11.17 -29.33
N SER A 267 4.37 10.18 -29.24
CA SER A 267 5.46 10.01 -30.23
C SER A 267 6.45 11.17 -30.29
N GLU A 268 6.59 11.92 -29.20
CA GLU A 268 7.63 12.91 -28.98
C GLU A 268 8.44 12.55 -27.73
N ILE A 269 9.75 12.75 -27.82
CA ILE A 269 10.70 12.59 -26.73
C ILE A 269 11.23 13.97 -26.38
N LEU A 270 11.07 14.40 -25.13
CA LEU A 270 11.70 15.59 -24.59
C LEU A 270 12.95 15.19 -23.83
N VAL A 271 14.12 15.63 -24.28
CA VAL A 271 15.42 15.40 -23.63
C VAL A 271 15.78 16.61 -22.76
N VAL A 272 16.10 16.37 -21.50
CA VAL A 272 16.42 17.41 -20.52
C VAL A 272 17.62 17.06 -19.66
N ASP A 273 18.20 18.07 -19.03
CA ASP A 273 19.09 17.90 -17.89
C ASP A 273 18.29 17.32 -16.71
N ARG A 274 18.76 16.21 -16.14
CA ARG A 274 18.10 15.46 -15.07
C ARG A 274 17.98 16.25 -13.76
N LYS A 275 18.93 17.15 -13.48
CA LYS A 275 18.99 17.89 -12.22
C LYS A 275 18.08 19.10 -12.24
N ILE A 276 18.10 19.86 -13.33
CA ILE A 276 17.40 21.16 -13.41
C ILE A 276 16.20 21.17 -14.39
N GLY A 277 16.02 20.11 -15.18
CA GLY A 277 14.92 20.00 -16.15
C GLY A 277 15.07 20.91 -17.38
N LYS A 278 16.26 21.49 -17.59
CA LYS A 278 16.52 22.36 -18.75
C LYS A 278 16.53 21.51 -20.03
N PRO A 279 15.78 21.87 -21.08
CA PRO A 279 15.86 21.16 -22.36
C PRO A 279 17.27 21.19 -22.96
N ILE A 280 17.69 20.07 -23.55
CA ILE A 280 19.01 19.91 -24.15
C ILE A 280 18.88 19.95 -25.67
N LYS A 281 19.41 20.99 -26.29
CA LYS A 281 19.53 21.09 -27.76
C LYS A 281 20.67 20.22 -28.27
N GLY A 282 20.45 19.49 -29.36
CA GLY A 282 21.47 18.74 -30.08
C GLY A 282 21.85 17.39 -29.47
N ALA A 283 21.17 16.94 -28.41
CA ALA A 283 21.28 15.56 -27.94
C ALA A 283 20.81 14.60 -29.04
N LYS A 284 21.61 13.57 -29.31
CA LYS A 284 21.34 12.53 -30.31
C LYS A 284 20.50 11.43 -29.67
N VAL A 285 19.31 11.19 -30.19
CA VAL A 285 18.44 10.07 -29.81
C VAL A 285 18.54 9.01 -30.91
N LEU A 286 19.17 7.89 -30.57
CA LEU A 286 19.38 6.74 -31.42
C LEU A 286 18.23 5.77 -31.21
N PHE A 287 17.57 5.36 -32.29
CA PHE A 287 16.46 4.41 -32.28
C PHE A 287 16.93 3.05 -32.76
N TYR A 288 16.73 2.01 -31.97
CA TYR A 288 17.09 0.62 -32.30
C TYR A 288 15.84 -0.24 -32.52
N LYS A 289 15.97 -1.28 -33.35
CA LYS A 289 14.95 -2.33 -33.49
C LYS A 289 14.78 -3.12 -32.19
N ASP A 290 13.76 -3.97 -32.15
CA ASP A 290 13.44 -4.82 -30.98
C ASP A 290 14.59 -5.79 -30.61
N ASP A 291 15.54 -6.03 -31.53
CA ASP A 291 16.78 -6.78 -31.28
C ASP A 291 17.85 -6.02 -30.46
N LYS A 292 17.62 -4.74 -30.12
CA LYS A 292 18.52 -3.83 -29.39
C LYS A 292 19.87 -3.55 -30.06
N LYS A 293 20.10 -4.03 -31.29
CA LYS A 293 21.39 -3.95 -31.98
C LYS A 293 21.29 -3.17 -33.28
N SER A 294 20.24 -3.39 -34.05
CA SER A 294 20.06 -2.74 -35.34
C SER A 294 19.60 -1.30 -35.16
N LEU A 295 20.53 -0.36 -35.36
CA LEU A 295 20.24 1.06 -35.41
C LEU A 295 19.33 1.35 -36.61
N ILE A 296 18.22 2.02 -36.34
CA ILE A 296 17.23 2.41 -37.36
C ILE A 296 17.53 3.84 -37.83
N THR A 297 17.64 4.77 -36.88
CA THR A 297 17.94 6.17 -37.19
C THR A 297 18.47 6.88 -35.95
N THR A 298 19.05 8.06 -36.17
CA THR A 298 19.49 8.98 -35.12
C THR A 298 18.89 10.34 -35.39
N ILE A 299 18.21 10.92 -34.40
CA ILE A 299 17.60 12.24 -34.51
C ILE A 299 18.16 13.15 -33.43
N GLN A 300 18.52 14.38 -33.81
CA GLN A 300 18.94 15.39 -32.85
C GLN A 300 17.74 16.14 -32.29
N SER A 301 17.80 16.42 -30.99
CA SER A 301 16.84 17.29 -30.31
C SER A 301 16.95 18.73 -30.78
N ASP A 302 15.78 19.37 -30.94
CA ASP A 302 15.68 20.76 -31.35
C ASP A 302 16.04 21.75 -30.21
N LYS A 303 15.84 23.05 -30.44
CA LYS A 303 16.09 24.10 -29.44
C LYS A 303 15.30 23.94 -28.13
N ASN A 304 14.19 23.19 -28.17
CA ASN A 304 13.32 22.89 -27.04
C ASN A 304 13.57 21.49 -26.47
N GLY A 305 14.65 20.81 -26.89
CA GLY A 305 14.97 19.46 -26.45
C GLY A 305 14.08 18.36 -27.04
N LEU A 306 13.23 18.68 -28.03
CA LEU A 306 12.24 17.75 -28.57
C LEU A 306 12.81 16.92 -29.72
N VAL A 307 12.45 15.65 -29.75
CA VAL A 307 12.69 14.69 -30.83
C VAL A 307 11.37 14.05 -31.22
N LYS A 308 10.98 14.16 -32.48
CA LYS A 308 9.83 13.44 -33.04
C LYS A 308 10.24 12.01 -33.36
N VAL A 309 9.47 11.03 -32.85
CA VAL A 309 9.70 9.62 -33.14
C VAL A 309 9.24 9.32 -34.57
N PRO A 310 10.05 8.64 -35.41
CA PRO A 310 9.65 8.27 -36.75
C PRO A 310 8.39 7.40 -36.76
N GLN A 311 7.44 7.74 -37.63
CA GLN A 311 6.14 7.06 -37.71
C GLN A 311 6.22 5.61 -38.21
N THR A 312 7.34 5.24 -38.84
CA THR A 312 7.63 3.90 -39.33
C THR A 312 8.00 2.93 -38.21
N LEU A 313 8.35 3.44 -37.02
CA LEU A 313 8.69 2.60 -35.88
C LEU A 313 7.41 2.06 -35.24
N ASN A 314 7.36 0.77 -34.91
CA ASN A 314 6.26 0.18 -34.13
C ASN A 314 6.73 -0.17 -32.71
N LYS A 315 7.88 -0.84 -32.61
CA LYS A 315 8.58 -1.13 -31.37
C LYS A 315 10.04 -0.75 -31.53
N TYR A 316 10.59 -0.08 -30.54
CA TYR A 316 11.97 0.40 -30.58
C TYR A 316 12.55 0.58 -29.19
N TYR A 317 13.88 0.55 -29.11
CA TYR A 317 14.62 1.03 -27.95
C TYR A 317 15.26 2.36 -28.29
N ILE A 318 15.52 3.19 -27.27
CA ILE A 318 16.27 4.42 -27.47
C ILE A 318 17.55 4.42 -26.66
N GLU A 319 18.53 5.11 -27.22
CA GLU A 319 19.72 5.54 -26.52
C GLU A 319 19.91 7.04 -26.75
N ILE A 320 20.17 7.77 -25.68
CA ILE A 320 20.37 9.22 -25.73
C ILE A 320 21.85 9.50 -25.50
N LYS A 321 22.48 10.25 -26.40
CA LYS A 321 23.86 10.70 -26.29
C LYS A 321 23.96 12.21 -26.32
N TYR A 322 24.79 12.78 -25.45
CA TYR A 322 25.14 14.19 -25.46
C TYR A 322 26.55 14.40 -24.88
N GLY A 323 27.48 14.90 -25.69
CA GLY A 323 28.90 14.95 -25.30
C GLY A 323 29.42 13.55 -24.95
N LYS A 324 29.96 13.40 -23.73
CA LYS A 324 30.43 12.11 -23.17
C LYS A 324 29.32 11.31 -22.48
N ASP A 325 28.13 11.89 -22.28
CA ASP A 325 27.02 11.25 -21.59
C ASP A 325 26.25 10.32 -22.53
N ARG A 326 25.81 9.19 -21.98
CA ARG A 326 25.07 8.13 -22.68
C ARG A 326 24.06 7.50 -21.73
N LEU A 327 22.79 7.51 -22.13
CA LEU A 327 21.71 6.86 -21.40
C LEU A 327 20.97 5.88 -22.31
N LYS A 328 21.10 4.58 -22.05
CA LYS A 328 20.30 3.56 -22.72
C LYS A 328 19.01 3.29 -21.97
N VAL A 329 17.89 3.32 -22.68
CA VAL A 329 16.60 2.96 -22.12
C VAL A 329 16.35 1.48 -22.37
N GLN A 330 16.25 0.71 -21.29
CA GLN A 330 16.06 -0.74 -21.37
C GLN A 330 14.62 -1.16 -21.62
N ASP A 331 13.66 -0.24 -21.50
CA ASP A 331 12.24 -0.53 -21.70
C ASP A 331 11.89 -0.39 -23.18
N ILE A 332 11.15 -1.38 -23.70
CA ILE A 332 10.67 -1.35 -25.07
C ILE A 332 9.64 -0.23 -25.23
N MET A 333 9.92 0.72 -26.11
CA MET A 333 8.97 1.77 -26.46
C MET A 333 8.09 1.27 -27.60
N LYS A 334 6.78 1.48 -27.45
CA LYS A 334 5.82 1.26 -28.53
C LYS A 334 5.47 2.60 -29.13
N TYR A 335 5.59 2.69 -30.45
CA TYR A 335 4.92 3.76 -31.16
C TYR A 335 3.42 3.50 -31.05
N THR A 336 2.74 4.31 -30.26
CA THR A 336 1.30 4.40 -30.37
C THR A 336 0.99 5.05 -31.72
N LYS A 337 0.70 4.22 -32.73
CA LYS A 337 0.05 4.68 -33.96
C LYS A 337 -1.23 5.37 -33.48
N ILE A 338 -1.24 6.70 -33.55
CA ILE A 338 -2.49 7.43 -33.57
C ILE A 338 -3.16 6.95 -34.84
N ASP A 339 -4.09 6.02 -34.68
CA ASP A 339 -4.80 5.41 -35.77
C ASP A 339 -5.56 6.51 -36.53
N LYS A 340 -4.99 6.99 -37.63
CA LYS A 340 -5.61 8.05 -38.47
C LYS A 340 -6.95 7.58 -39.06
N SER A 341 -7.26 6.27 -39.00
CA SER A 341 -8.54 5.70 -39.39
C SER A 341 -9.62 5.80 -38.29
N ARG A 342 -9.23 6.02 -37.02
CA ARG A 342 -10.20 6.43 -36.00
C ARG A 342 -10.60 7.86 -36.35
N LYS A 343 -11.92 8.07 -36.53
CA LYS A 343 -12.58 9.35 -36.84
C LYS A 343 -11.70 10.53 -36.36
N LYS A 344 -11.38 11.49 -37.25
CA LYS A 344 -10.59 12.73 -36.97
C LYS A 344 -10.99 13.45 -35.67
N SER A 345 -12.15 13.12 -35.15
CA SER A 345 -12.59 13.44 -33.81
C SER A 345 -13.40 12.29 -33.19
N LYS A 346 -13.27 12.11 -31.88
CA LYS A 346 -14.11 11.19 -31.10
C LYS A 346 -14.92 11.97 -30.09
N GLU A 347 -16.24 11.78 -30.11
CA GLU A 347 -17.10 12.23 -29.03
C GLU A 347 -16.91 11.26 -27.85
N LYS A 348 -16.63 11.81 -26.69
CA LYS A 348 -16.63 11.08 -25.42
C LYS A 348 -17.47 11.82 -24.39
N ILE A 349 -17.94 11.10 -23.39
CA ILE A 349 -18.55 11.70 -22.20
C ILE A 349 -17.65 11.41 -21.00
N ASP A 350 -17.27 12.46 -20.27
CA ASP A 350 -16.63 12.32 -18.96
C ASP A 350 -17.71 12.50 -17.88
N PHE A 351 -17.82 11.52 -16.97
CA PHE A 351 -18.78 11.56 -15.85
C PHE A 351 -18.12 12.00 -14.56
N PHE A 352 -18.82 12.88 -13.84
CA PHE A 352 -18.50 13.39 -12.52
C PHE A 352 -19.67 13.09 -11.59
N THR A 353 -19.36 12.68 -10.37
CA THR A 353 -20.35 12.30 -9.36
C THR A 353 -20.12 13.10 -8.09
N ASP A 354 -21.15 13.28 -7.28
CA ASP A 354 -21.03 14.01 -6.00
C ASP A 354 -20.26 13.23 -4.93
N LYS A 355 -20.14 11.90 -5.10
CA LYS A 355 -19.41 11.00 -4.20
C LYS A 355 -18.58 9.98 -4.99
N ASP A 356 -17.50 9.51 -4.37
CA ASP A 356 -16.69 8.39 -4.87
C ASP A 356 -17.23 7.01 -4.43
N ILE A 357 -17.98 6.98 -3.31
CA ILE A 357 -18.57 5.76 -2.73
C ILE A 357 -20.01 6.08 -2.31
N TYR A 358 -20.94 5.24 -2.73
CA TYR A 358 -22.36 5.33 -2.42
C TYR A 358 -22.81 4.16 -1.53
N LYS A 359 -24.00 4.29 -0.95
CA LYS A 359 -24.67 3.24 -0.18
C LYS A 359 -25.88 2.73 -0.96
N PRO A 360 -26.38 1.52 -0.64
CA PRO A 360 -27.68 1.13 -1.12
C PRO A 360 -28.73 2.18 -0.70
N ASP A 361 -29.72 2.44 -1.55
CA ASP A 361 -30.76 3.46 -1.39
C ASP A 361 -30.29 4.93 -1.56
N ASP A 362 -29.00 5.17 -1.87
CA ASP A 362 -28.53 6.51 -2.25
C ASP A 362 -28.96 6.87 -3.69
N ASP A 363 -29.05 8.17 -3.95
CA ASP A 363 -29.12 8.71 -5.30
C ASP A 363 -27.73 9.08 -5.84
N ILE A 364 -27.39 8.55 -7.01
CA ILE A 364 -26.22 8.95 -7.77
C ILE A 364 -26.55 10.23 -8.54
N LYS A 365 -26.10 11.38 -8.00
CA LYS A 365 -26.13 12.65 -8.71
C LYS A 365 -24.90 12.75 -9.59
N PHE A 366 -25.10 12.93 -10.90
CA PHE A 366 -23.98 13.00 -11.84
C PHE A 366 -24.07 14.20 -12.78
N LYS A 367 -22.89 14.66 -13.20
CA LYS A 367 -22.70 15.54 -14.34
C LYS A 367 -21.90 14.82 -15.41
N GLY A 368 -22.41 14.77 -16.63
CA GLY A 368 -21.69 14.27 -17.81
C GLY A 368 -21.29 15.44 -18.71
N ILE A 369 -20.06 15.49 -19.19
CA ILE A 369 -19.62 16.51 -20.17
C ILE A 369 -19.24 15.79 -21.46
N ILE A 370 -19.98 16.07 -22.54
CA ILE A 370 -19.73 15.52 -23.86
C ILE A 370 -18.77 16.44 -24.59
N VAL A 371 -17.60 15.90 -24.91
CA VAL A 371 -16.57 16.60 -25.68
C VAL A 371 -16.22 15.82 -26.94
N LYS A 372 -16.07 16.55 -28.02
CA LYS A 372 -15.46 16.10 -29.27
C LYS A 372 -13.97 16.36 -29.16
N GLN A 373 -13.20 15.30 -28.92
CA GLN A 373 -11.75 15.35 -28.88
C GLN A 373 -11.18 15.27 -30.28
N PHE A 374 -10.18 16.10 -30.57
CA PHE A 374 -9.42 16.10 -31.81
C PHE A 374 -7.97 15.69 -31.50
N LEU A 375 -7.25 15.22 -32.51
CA LEU A 375 -5.85 14.82 -32.37
C LEU A 375 -4.89 16.02 -32.42
N ASP A 376 -5.28 17.05 -33.16
CA ASP A 376 -4.47 18.19 -33.58
C ASP A 376 -5.04 19.54 -33.13
N LYS A 377 -6.22 19.53 -32.49
CA LYS A 377 -6.96 20.74 -32.08
C LYS A 377 -7.47 20.62 -30.66
N LYS A 378 -7.74 21.76 -30.04
CA LYS A 378 -8.39 21.81 -28.73
C LYS A 378 -9.76 21.10 -28.78
N PRO A 379 -10.13 20.33 -27.73
CA PRO A 379 -11.43 19.68 -27.68
C PRO A 379 -12.56 20.73 -27.71
N LYS A 380 -13.69 20.37 -28.32
CA LYS A 380 -14.90 21.20 -28.35
C LYS A 380 -16.04 20.49 -27.64
N VAL A 381 -16.83 21.23 -26.87
CA VAL A 381 -18.06 20.70 -26.27
C VAL A 381 -19.09 20.33 -27.36
N VAL A 382 -19.98 19.39 -27.06
CA VAL A 382 -21.02 18.92 -28.00
C VAL A 382 -22.40 19.23 -27.45
N PRO A 383 -22.99 20.39 -27.81
CA PRO A 383 -24.30 20.77 -27.31
C PRO A 383 -25.44 20.01 -27.98
N ASN A 384 -26.62 20.04 -27.35
CA ASN A 384 -27.88 19.50 -27.87
C ASN A 384 -27.87 18.00 -28.25
N LYS A 385 -26.90 17.24 -27.76
CA LYS A 385 -26.73 15.81 -28.07
C LYS A 385 -27.61 14.97 -27.17
N LYS A 386 -28.49 14.15 -27.75
CA LYS A 386 -29.22 13.11 -27.02
C LYS A 386 -28.31 11.91 -26.75
N VAL A 387 -28.17 11.52 -25.47
CA VAL A 387 -27.37 10.36 -25.04
C VAL A 387 -28.19 9.52 -24.08
N LYS A 388 -28.25 8.21 -24.36
CA LYS A 388 -28.82 7.22 -23.45
C LYS A 388 -27.75 6.78 -22.44
N ILE A 389 -28.05 6.97 -21.16
CA ILE A 389 -27.18 6.61 -20.04
C ILE A 389 -27.88 5.50 -19.26
N THR A 390 -27.16 4.45 -18.95
CA THR A 390 -27.70 3.23 -18.33
C THR A 390 -26.88 2.89 -17.10
N LEU A 391 -27.56 2.60 -16.00
CA LEU A 391 -26.95 2.13 -14.77
C LEU A 391 -26.93 0.60 -14.78
N PHE A 392 -25.75 0.02 -14.57
CA PHE A 392 -25.56 -1.43 -14.47
C PHE A 392 -24.94 -1.81 -13.13
N ASN A 393 -25.33 -2.93 -12.53
CA ASN A 393 -24.59 -3.60 -11.46
C ASN A 393 -24.19 -5.00 -11.96
N ASN A 394 -22.88 -5.31 -11.98
CA ASN A 394 -22.36 -6.59 -12.49
C ASN A 394 -22.99 -7.05 -13.82
N ASN A 395 -23.02 -6.15 -14.81
CA ASN A 395 -23.64 -6.33 -16.14
C ASN A 395 -25.17 -6.46 -16.16
N LYS A 396 -25.87 -6.52 -15.01
CA LYS A 396 -27.33 -6.44 -14.94
C LYS A 396 -27.77 -4.97 -15.06
N LYS A 397 -28.63 -4.68 -16.03
CA LYS A 397 -29.23 -3.36 -16.21
C LYS A 397 -30.18 -3.07 -15.05
N ILE A 398 -29.99 -1.94 -14.38
CA ILE A 398 -30.89 -1.42 -13.35
C ILE A 398 -31.89 -0.47 -14.00
N GLU A 399 -31.41 0.62 -14.59
CA GLU A 399 -32.26 1.67 -15.16
C GLU A 399 -31.58 2.31 -16.38
N SER A 400 -32.34 2.93 -17.29
CA SER A 400 -31.80 3.69 -18.42
C SER A 400 -32.63 4.92 -18.69
N LYS A 401 -31.96 6.07 -18.86
CA LYS A 401 -32.58 7.38 -19.14
C LYS A 401 -31.90 8.03 -20.34
N ILE A 402 -32.66 8.83 -21.09
CA ILE A 402 -32.14 9.63 -22.19
C ILE A 402 -32.00 11.07 -21.71
N PHE A 403 -30.82 11.64 -21.92
CA PHE A 403 -30.51 13.02 -21.58
C PHE A 403 -30.13 13.80 -22.83
N LYS A 404 -30.35 15.11 -22.83
CA LYS A 404 -29.90 16.03 -23.88
C LYS A 404 -28.88 16.98 -23.28
N SER A 405 -27.72 17.15 -23.93
CA SER A 405 -26.72 18.10 -23.45
C SER A 405 -27.14 19.56 -23.65
N ASP A 406 -26.77 20.42 -22.72
CA ASP A 406 -26.92 21.88 -22.78
C ASP A 406 -25.95 22.52 -23.79
N GLU A 407 -25.96 23.85 -23.91
CA GLU A 407 -25.09 24.62 -24.80
C GLU A 407 -23.58 24.40 -24.55
N PHE A 408 -23.23 23.88 -23.37
CA PHE A 408 -21.86 23.56 -22.99
C PHE A 408 -21.54 22.07 -23.07
N GLY A 409 -22.38 21.28 -23.72
CA GLY A 409 -22.22 19.84 -23.83
C GLY A 409 -22.43 19.10 -22.50
N SER A 410 -22.98 19.75 -21.49
CA SER A 410 -23.17 19.22 -20.15
C SER A 410 -24.55 18.58 -19.99
N ILE A 411 -24.60 17.50 -19.21
CA ILE A 411 -25.80 16.75 -18.85
C ILE A 411 -25.80 16.62 -17.33
N TYR A 412 -26.93 16.90 -16.69
CA TYR A 412 -27.15 16.58 -15.28
C TYR A 412 -28.22 15.51 -15.16
N GLY A 413 -28.03 14.57 -14.23
CA GLY A 413 -28.99 13.51 -14.02
C GLY A 413 -28.84 12.82 -12.67
N LEU A 414 -29.84 11.98 -12.40
CA LEU A 414 -29.95 11.22 -11.16
C LEU A 414 -30.37 9.78 -11.45
N PHE A 415 -29.71 8.83 -10.79
CA PHE A 415 -30.08 7.42 -10.74
C PHE A 415 -30.22 6.97 -9.30
N HIS A 416 -31.30 6.29 -8.97
CA HIS A 416 -31.53 5.72 -7.65
C HIS A 416 -30.88 4.33 -7.55
N ILE A 417 -30.22 4.03 -6.43
CA ILE A 417 -29.57 2.73 -6.19
C ILE A 417 -30.51 1.81 -5.42
N PRO A 418 -30.92 0.66 -5.98
CA PRO A 418 -31.76 -0.31 -5.26
C PRO A 418 -31.10 -0.82 -3.96
N GLN A 419 -31.90 -1.06 -2.93
CA GLN A 419 -31.47 -1.41 -1.56
C GLN A 419 -30.61 -2.69 -1.46
N ASP A 420 -30.75 -3.60 -2.42
CA ASP A 420 -30.01 -4.86 -2.52
C ASP A 420 -28.69 -4.75 -3.30
N THR A 421 -28.38 -3.58 -3.86
CA THR A 421 -27.18 -3.35 -4.68
C THR A 421 -25.92 -3.24 -3.83
N ILE A 422 -24.90 -4.04 -4.13
CA ILE A 422 -23.56 -3.98 -3.50
C ILE A 422 -22.50 -4.19 -4.59
N GLY A 423 -21.31 -3.65 -4.38
CA GLY A 423 -20.17 -3.81 -5.28
C GLY A 423 -20.18 -2.75 -6.36
N ASP A 424 -19.63 -3.09 -7.52
CA ASP A 424 -19.41 -2.09 -8.57
C ASP A 424 -20.71 -1.80 -9.33
N ILE A 425 -20.97 -0.51 -9.53
CA ILE A 425 -22.05 -0.01 -10.37
C ILE A 425 -21.44 0.84 -11.48
N ASN A 426 -21.95 0.71 -12.71
CA ASN A 426 -21.40 1.33 -13.90
C ASN A 426 -22.44 2.24 -14.54
N LEU A 427 -22.18 3.56 -14.53
CA LEU A 427 -22.87 4.52 -15.38
C LEU A 427 -22.29 4.39 -16.79
N SER A 428 -23.09 3.94 -17.74
CA SER A 428 -22.61 3.58 -19.08
C SER A 428 -23.40 4.26 -20.19
N SER A 429 -22.69 4.72 -21.22
CA SER A 429 -23.24 5.24 -22.48
C SER A 429 -22.39 4.76 -23.66
N LYS A 430 -22.86 4.98 -24.89
CA LYS A 430 -22.05 4.74 -26.09
C LYS A 430 -20.79 5.62 -26.18
N LEU A 431 -20.71 6.71 -25.41
CA LEU A 431 -19.62 7.70 -25.48
C LEU A 431 -18.59 7.53 -24.35
N GLY A 432 -18.86 6.70 -23.35
CA GLY A 432 -18.02 6.59 -22.16
C GLY A 432 -18.77 5.97 -20.99
N ASN A 433 -18.03 5.62 -19.94
CA ASN A 433 -18.57 4.99 -18.75
C ASN A 433 -17.82 5.44 -17.48
N LYS A 434 -18.42 5.21 -16.32
CA LYS A 434 -17.84 5.49 -15.00
C LYS A 434 -18.26 4.39 -14.02
N ILE A 435 -17.27 3.76 -13.42
CA ILE A 435 -17.46 2.76 -12.37
C ILE A 435 -17.44 3.48 -11.01
N LEU A 436 -18.40 3.13 -10.17
CA LEU A 436 -18.58 3.61 -8.80
C LEU A 436 -18.73 2.39 -7.89
N VAL A 437 -18.45 2.56 -6.59
CA VAL A 437 -18.52 1.46 -5.63
C VAL A 437 -19.68 1.68 -4.66
N ILE A 438 -20.55 0.67 -4.55
CA ILE A 438 -21.62 0.62 -3.55
C ILE A 438 -21.17 -0.24 -2.38
N GLN A 439 -21.11 0.34 -1.19
CA GLN A 439 -20.75 -0.39 0.03
C GLN A 439 -21.83 -0.27 1.09
N LYS A 440 -22.24 -1.41 1.65
CA LYS A 440 -22.97 -1.41 2.93
C LYS A 440 -22.06 -0.83 4.00
N ASN A 441 -22.61 -0.06 4.93
CA ASN A 441 -21.89 0.38 6.11
C ASN A 441 -21.26 -0.85 6.78
N ARG A 442 -19.92 -0.93 6.81
CA ARG A 442 -19.23 -1.87 7.69
C ARG A 442 -19.52 -1.44 9.12
N LEU A 443 -20.35 -2.22 9.83
CA LEU A 443 -20.21 -2.33 11.27
C LEU A 443 -18.83 -2.94 11.54
N ASP A 444 -17.81 -2.10 11.61
CA ASP A 444 -16.47 -2.50 12.02
C ASP A 444 -16.60 -3.23 13.37
N LYS A 445 -16.39 -4.55 13.37
CA LYS A 445 -16.48 -5.45 14.54
C LYS A 445 -15.16 -5.60 15.31
N ASN A 446 -14.11 -4.84 14.98
CA ASN A 446 -12.84 -4.82 15.73
C ASN A 446 -12.59 -3.47 16.41
N SER A 447 -13.50 -3.08 17.29
CA SER A 447 -13.84 -1.67 17.41
C SER A 447 -13.96 -1.10 18.83
N THR A 448 -13.12 -1.54 19.76
CA THR A 448 -13.04 -0.85 21.04
C THR A 448 -11.77 0.01 21.11
N THR A 449 -10.61 -0.53 20.72
CA THR A 449 -9.34 0.24 20.77
C THR A 449 -8.97 0.93 19.45
N LYS A 450 -9.19 0.30 18.29
CA LYS A 450 -8.99 0.95 16.97
C LYS A 450 -10.15 1.86 16.55
N LYS A 451 -11.38 1.65 17.03
CA LYS A 451 -12.53 2.54 16.72
C LYS A 451 -12.44 3.86 17.48
N PHE A 452 -11.87 3.87 18.70
CA PHE A 452 -11.62 5.11 19.42
C PHE A 452 -10.61 5.98 18.67
N THR A 453 -9.42 5.45 18.35
CA THR A 453 -8.40 6.18 17.57
C THR A 453 -8.84 6.55 16.15
N LYS A 454 -9.61 5.69 15.45
CA LYS A 454 -10.13 5.96 14.09
C LYS A 454 -11.35 6.90 14.07
N ASN A 455 -12.18 6.94 15.11
CA ASN A 455 -13.25 7.94 15.25
C ASN A 455 -12.72 9.31 15.67
N ILE A 456 -11.62 9.36 16.44
CA ILE A 456 -11.03 10.63 16.87
C ILE A 456 -10.40 11.38 15.69
N ASN A 457 -9.73 10.72 14.74
CA ASN A 457 -9.21 11.40 13.54
C ASN A 457 -10.29 12.05 12.65
N LYS A 458 -11.57 11.65 12.80
CA LYS A 458 -12.72 12.30 12.13
C LYS A 458 -13.25 13.53 12.85
N THR A 459 -12.80 13.80 14.07
CA THR A 459 -13.32 14.88 14.91
C THR A 459 -12.92 16.27 14.44
N ILE A 460 -11.78 16.44 13.76
CA ILE A 460 -11.33 17.74 13.23
C ILE A 460 -11.51 17.76 11.71
N ASN A 461 -12.65 18.29 11.25
CA ASN A 461 -12.87 18.53 9.83
C ASN A 461 -12.34 19.91 9.45
N ILE A 462 -11.24 19.91 8.70
CA ILE A 462 -10.59 21.11 8.15
C ILE A 462 -9.84 20.69 6.89
N TYR A 463 -9.86 21.56 5.88
CA TYR A 463 -9.08 21.35 4.66
C TYR A 463 -7.59 21.37 4.98
N LYS A 464 -6.84 20.52 4.28
CA LYS A 464 -5.38 20.43 4.47
C LYS A 464 -4.67 21.72 4.05
N GLU A 465 -5.24 22.45 3.10
CA GLU A 465 -4.66 23.66 2.54
C GLU A 465 -5.75 24.73 2.54
N LEU A 466 -5.44 25.90 3.10
CA LEU A 466 -6.38 26.99 3.32
C LEU A 466 -5.80 28.30 2.79
N ASP A 467 -6.63 29.09 2.13
CA ASP A 467 -6.24 30.42 1.66
C ASP A 467 -6.14 31.39 2.86
N LYS A 468 -5.02 32.12 2.93
CA LYS A 468 -4.78 33.17 3.93
C LYS A 468 -5.90 34.21 3.96
N ASN A 469 -6.51 34.51 2.82
CA ASN A 469 -7.55 35.54 2.71
C ASN A 469 -8.97 34.98 2.88
N SER A 470 -9.11 33.67 3.12
CA SER A 470 -10.40 33.02 3.41
C SER A 470 -10.60 32.81 4.91
N ALA A 471 -11.87 32.70 5.31
CA ALA A 471 -12.24 32.30 6.67
C ALA A 471 -11.75 30.86 6.94
N LYS A 472 -10.92 30.71 7.97
CA LYS A 472 -10.29 29.42 8.33
C LYS A 472 -11.06 28.81 9.48
N VAL A 473 -12.10 28.03 9.17
CA VAL A 473 -12.98 27.43 10.19
C VAL A 473 -12.62 25.97 10.42
N ILE A 474 -12.35 25.59 11.66
CA ILE A 474 -12.31 24.21 12.11
C ILE A 474 -13.73 23.81 12.52
N LYS A 475 -14.25 22.72 11.97
CA LYS A 475 -15.46 22.08 12.49
C LYS A 475 -15.10 20.89 13.36
N ILE A 476 -15.57 20.91 14.60
CA ILE A 476 -15.44 19.81 15.55
C ILE A 476 -16.73 18.99 15.52
N ASP A 477 -16.69 17.85 14.83
CA ASP A 477 -17.83 16.95 14.74
C ASP A 477 -17.73 15.85 15.80
N THR A 478 -18.50 16.01 16.87
CA THR A 478 -18.62 15.02 17.95
C THR A 478 -20.08 14.67 18.22
N SER A 479 -20.32 13.39 18.53
CA SER A 479 -21.64 12.90 18.91
C SER A 479 -22.11 13.37 20.29
N LYS A 480 -21.20 13.89 21.12
CA LYS A 480 -21.50 14.50 22.43
C LYS A 480 -20.70 15.79 22.62
N PRO A 481 -21.19 16.76 23.39
CA PRO A 481 -20.44 17.98 23.71
C PRO A 481 -19.12 17.66 24.42
N ILE A 482 -18.06 18.35 24.04
CA ILE A 482 -16.72 18.23 24.61
C ILE A 482 -16.11 19.63 24.82
N ARG A 483 -15.18 19.72 25.77
CA ARG A 483 -14.43 20.93 26.10
C ARG A 483 -12.95 20.64 26.08
N GLY A 484 -12.16 21.59 25.63
CA GLY A 484 -10.73 21.42 25.51
C GLY A 484 -10.06 22.63 24.90
N GLU A 485 -8.88 22.41 24.35
CA GLU A 485 -8.08 23.44 23.69
C GLU A 485 -7.49 22.94 22.38
N ILE A 486 -7.28 23.86 21.45
CA ILE A 486 -6.50 23.64 20.23
C ILE A 486 -5.21 24.43 20.35
N VAL A 487 -4.09 23.72 20.39
CA VAL A 487 -2.75 24.29 20.30
C VAL A 487 -2.35 24.37 18.83
N ILE A 488 -2.04 25.57 18.36
CA ILE A 488 -1.62 25.86 17.00
C ILE A 488 -0.11 26.08 17.01
N GLU A 489 0.61 25.21 16.31
CA GLU A 489 2.06 25.26 16.24
C GLU A 489 2.50 25.57 14.81
N ARG A 490 3.27 26.65 14.58
CA ARG A 490 3.89 26.89 13.27
C ARG A 490 5.11 26.00 13.12
N LEU A 491 5.18 25.28 12.01
CA LEU A 491 6.32 24.43 11.67
C LEU A 491 7.39 25.31 11.02
N LYS A 492 8.64 25.17 11.49
CA LYS A 492 9.77 25.87 10.88
C LYS A 492 9.98 25.27 9.47
N PRO A 493 9.98 26.09 8.41
CA PRO A 493 10.30 25.62 7.07
C PRO A 493 11.66 24.93 7.05
N ARG A 494 11.80 23.95 6.16
CA ARG A 494 13.10 23.32 5.91
C ARG A 494 14.06 24.35 5.30
N ASP A 495 15.35 24.14 5.48
CA ASP A 495 16.38 25.06 4.97
C ASP A 495 16.51 24.99 3.43
N ARG A 496 16.02 23.90 2.81
CA ARG A 496 16.00 23.70 1.36
C ARG A 496 14.99 22.65 0.93
N VAL A 497 14.76 22.56 -0.39
CA VAL A 497 14.04 21.45 -1.01
C VAL A 497 14.93 20.20 -1.03
N TYR A 498 14.41 19.09 -0.51
CA TYR A 498 15.07 17.79 -0.54
C TYR A 498 14.45 16.89 -1.61
N ARG A 499 15.26 16.03 -2.21
CA ARG A 499 14.78 14.98 -3.11
C ARG A 499 13.84 14.04 -2.35
N LYS A 500 12.76 13.63 -3.01
CA LYS A 500 11.87 12.60 -2.50
C LYS A 500 12.61 11.26 -2.49
N ARG A 501 12.63 10.58 -1.34
CA ARG A 501 13.20 9.23 -1.23
C ARG A 501 12.33 8.24 -2.01
N TYR A 502 12.97 7.26 -2.65
CA TYR A 502 12.30 6.15 -3.34
C TYR A 502 11.75 5.10 -2.38
N TRP A 503 12.24 5.08 -1.14
CA TRP A 503 11.83 4.17 -0.09
C TRP A 503 11.75 4.87 1.27
N ASN A 504 11.09 4.23 2.22
CA ASN A 504 11.02 4.69 3.61
C ASN A 504 12.39 4.60 4.27
N ILE A 505 12.63 5.49 5.24
CA ILE A 505 13.87 5.50 6.04
C ILE A 505 14.08 4.11 6.66
N PRO A 506 15.27 3.52 6.53
CA PRO A 506 15.56 2.22 7.10
C PRO A 506 15.48 2.21 8.63
N ASP A 507 15.17 1.06 9.19
CA ASP A 507 15.05 0.84 10.63
C ASP A 507 16.40 0.60 11.31
N LYS A 508 17.45 0.32 10.53
CA LYS A 508 18.84 0.29 10.97
C LYS A 508 19.62 1.40 10.28
N VAL A 509 20.45 2.08 11.05
CA VAL A 509 21.18 3.26 10.60
C VAL A 509 22.67 2.91 10.59
N LEU A 510 23.29 3.02 9.41
CA LEU A 510 24.75 2.83 9.28
C LEU A 510 25.53 4.13 9.47
N TYR A 511 25.00 5.25 8.99
CA TYR A 511 25.64 6.56 9.07
C TYR A 511 24.96 7.45 10.10
N ASN A 512 25.73 8.15 10.93
CA ASN A 512 25.15 9.17 11.81
C ASN A 512 24.64 10.38 10.98
N GLN A 513 23.93 11.31 11.63
CA GLN A 513 23.32 12.45 10.93
C GLN A 513 24.34 13.31 10.18
N LYS A 514 25.53 13.51 10.73
CA LYS A 514 26.58 14.36 10.13
C LYS A 514 27.16 13.68 8.89
N GLU A 515 27.49 12.40 9.00
CA GLU A 515 27.98 11.57 7.89
C GLU A 515 26.97 11.46 6.76
N PHE A 516 25.71 11.16 7.09
CA PHE A 516 24.67 11.02 6.07
C PHE A 516 24.45 12.33 5.32
N LYS A 517 24.41 13.48 6.02
CA LYS A 517 24.28 14.78 5.36
C LYS A 517 25.46 15.11 4.45
N LYS A 518 26.68 14.66 4.80
CA LYS A 518 27.87 14.81 3.96
C LYS A 518 27.79 13.94 2.71
N LEU A 519 27.41 12.67 2.86
CA LEU A 519 27.31 11.73 1.76
C LEU A 519 26.15 12.04 0.81
N PHE A 520 24.98 12.34 1.38
CA PHE A 520 23.70 12.45 0.68
C PHE A 520 23.01 13.80 0.96
N PRO A 521 23.62 14.93 0.58
CA PRO A 521 23.12 16.27 0.93
C PRO A 521 21.71 16.56 0.42
N ASP A 522 21.32 15.92 -0.69
CA ASP A 522 20.02 16.13 -1.32
C ASP A 522 18.89 15.33 -0.65
N TYR A 523 19.21 14.45 0.31
CA TYR A 523 18.23 13.65 1.05
C TYR A 523 18.14 14.09 2.51
N LEU A 524 16.90 14.08 3.03
CA LEU A 524 16.67 14.34 4.44
C LEU A 524 17.04 13.09 5.26
N TYR A 525 17.97 13.21 6.22
CA TYR A 525 18.49 12.09 7.03
C TYR A 525 17.38 11.31 7.76
N ASN A 526 16.60 12.02 8.57
CA ASN A 526 15.45 11.47 9.27
C ASN A 526 14.30 12.48 9.18
N GLN A 527 13.06 12.02 9.37
CA GLN A 527 11.96 12.89 9.75
C GLN A 527 12.25 13.40 11.17
N ASN A 528 13.22 14.33 11.30
CA ASN A 528 13.51 14.99 12.56
C ASN A 528 12.20 15.52 13.13
N LYS A 529 12.05 15.49 14.47
CA LYS A 529 10.99 16.22 15.16
C LYS A 529 11.01 17.64 14.60
N GLU A 530 10.00 17.97 13.81
CA GLU A 530 9.87 19.28 13.17
C GLU A 530 9.98 20.34 14.26
N LYS A 531 10.94 21.26 14.11
CA LYS A 531 11.02 22.41 15.00
C LYS A 531 9.73 23.19 14.83
N LYS A 532 9.13 23.55 15.96
CA LYS A 532 7.80 24.14 16.02
C LYS A 532 7.78 25.24 17.07
N ILE A 533 6.95 26.24 16.84
CA ILE A 533 6.71 27.32 17.79
C ILE A 533 5.20 27.38 18.01
N ILE A 534 4.77 27.41 19.27
CA ILE A 534 3.36 27.61 19.59
C ILE A 534 3.01 29.04 19.23
N ILE A 535 2.01 29.22 18.36
CA ILE A 535 1.54 30.54 17.93
C ILE A 535 0.32 30.96 18.74
N LYS A 536 -0.59 30.02 19.00
CA LYS A 536 -1.85 30.31 19.68
C LYS A 536 -2.40 29.06 20.33
N THR A 537 -3.08 29.24 21.46
CA THR A 537 -3.91 28.21 22.09
C THR A 537 -5.33 28.74 22.17
N ILE A 538 -6.29 28.01 21.61
CA ILE A 538 -7.69 28.42 21.54
C ILE A 538 -8.54 27.46 22.38
N PRO A 539 -9.18 27.91 23.47
CA PRO A 539 -10.13 27.08 24.20
C PRO A 539 -11.40 26.88 23.37
N PHE A 540 -12.04 25.71 23.49
CA PHE A 540 -13.32 25.44 22.82
C PHE A 540 -14.30 24.69 23.71
N ASN A 541 -15.58 24.87 23.40
CA ASN A 541 -16.68 24.15 24.00
C ASN A 541 -17.74 23.86 22.93
N THR A 542 -17.87 22.60 22.52
CA THR A 542 -18.80 22.22 21.45
C THR A 542 -20.27 22.25 21.84
N GLN A 543 -20.57 22.52 23.12
CA GLN A 543 -21.91 22.90 23.57
C GLN A 543 -22.28 24.33 23.14
N LYS A 544 -21.30 25.24 23.06
CA LYS A 544 -21.51 26.64 22.64
C LYS A 544 -21.40 26.78 21.12
N SER A 545 -20.33 26.25 20.54
CA SER A 545 -20.10 26.28 19.09
C SER A 545 -19.30 25.07 18.66
N LYS A 546 -19.70 24.44 17.55
CA LYS A 546 -18.92 23.38 16.88
C LYS A 546 -17.88 23.94 15.91
N GLU A 547 -17.86 25.25 15.72
CA GLU A 547 -16.99 25.94 14.78
C GLU A 547 -15.99 26.82 15.53
N ILE A 548 -14.72 26.74 15.13
CA ILE A 548 -13.62 27.52 15.69
C ILE A 548 -12.95 28.27 14.55
N LEU A 549 -12.89 29.58 14.66
CA LEU A 549 -12.22 30.44 13.68
C LEU A 549 -10.72 30.55 13.99
N LEU A 550 -9.89 30.34 12.97
CA LEU A 550 -8.45 30.50 13.01
C LEU A 550 -8.07 31.85 12.41
N GLU A 551 -7.85 32.84 13.26
CA GLU A 551 -7.46 34.20 12.86
C GLU A 551 -5.96 34.43 12.99
N GLY A 552 -5.42 35.34 12.17
CA GLY A 552 -4.03 35.82 12.28
C GLY A 552 -2.96 34.80 11.89
N LEU A 553 -3.31 33.75 11.14
CA LEU A 553 -2.32 32.79 10.65
C LEU A 553 -1.72 33.27 9.33
N GLU A 554 -0.42 33.57 9.38
CA GLU A 554 0.38 33.92 8.20
C GLU A 554 0.65 32.71 7.30
N GLN A 555 1.13 32.98 6.08
CA GLN A 555 1.53 31.94 5.14
C GLN A 555 2.55 30.96 5.80
N GLY A 556 2.29 29.64 5.73
CA GLY A 556 3.18 28.63 6.29
C GLY A 556 2.54 27.27 6.58
N GLU A 557 3.34 26.36 7.10
CA GLU A 557 2.89 25.06 7.61
C GLU A 557 2.58 25.13 9.11
N TYR A 558 1.46 24.54 9.51
CA TYR A 558 1.03 24.51 10.90
C TYR A 558 0.59 23.12 11.31
N ARG A 559 0.71 22.86 12.60
CA ARG A 559 0.14 21.69 13.26
C ARG A 559 -0.85 22.11 14.32
N LEU A 560 -2.07 21.62 14.15
CA LEU A 560 -3.16 21.79 15.09
C LEU A 560 -3.19 20.56 16.00
N THR A 561 -3.04 20.77 17.31
CA THR A 561 -3.17 19.70 18.30
C THR A 561 -4.36 20.00 19.21
N LEU A 562 -5.40 19.19 19.09
CA LEU A 562 -6.56 19.25 19.95
C LEU A 562 -6.33 18.39 21.19
N TYR A 563 -6.55 18.99 22.36
CA TYR A 563 -6.55 18.34 23.67
C TYR A 563 -7.96 18.41 24.25
N THR A 564 -8.51 17.27 24.65
CA THR A 564 -9.82 17.16 25.32
C THR A 564 -9.79 15.96 26.25
N ASN A 565 -10.78 15.82 27.13
CA ASN A 565 -10.99 14.59 27.89
C ASN A 565 -12.17 13.79 27.31
N ASP A 566 -12.14 12.47 27.46
CA ASP A 566 -13.30 11.62 27.21
C ASP A 566 -14.25 11.58 28.42
N LYS A 567 -15.38 10.87 28.28
CA LYS A 567 -16.37 10.71 29.35
C LYS A 567 -15.85 10.02 30.63
N TYR A 568 -14.66 9.41 30.58
CA TYR A 568 -14.01 8.74 31.69
C TYR A 568 -12.83 9.56 32.25
N GLY A 569 -12.64 10.81 31.79
CA GLY A 569 -11.52 11.66 32.20
C GLY A 569 -10.20 11.32 31.50
N THR A 570 -10.20 10.42 30.52
CA THR A 570 -8.98 10.06 29.76
C THR A 570 -8.61 11.19 28.82
N LYS A 571 -7.37 11.68 28.91
CA LYS A 571 -6.84 12.69 28.00
C LYS A 571 -6.79 12.16 26.57
N ILE A 572 -7.49 12.83 25.66
CA ILE A 572 -7.46 12.62 24.23
C ILE A 572 -6.58 13.69 23.60
N ARG A 573 -5.68 13.23 22.70
CA ARG A 573 -4.87 14.08 21.84
C ARG A 573 -5.14 13.73 20.38
N ASN A 574 -5.48 14.74 19.58
CA ASN A 574 -5.61 14.60 18.13
C ASN A 574 -4.74 15.65 17.42
N THR A 575 -4.17 15.31 16.28
CA THR A 575 -3.20 16.16 15.59
C THR A 575 -3.46 16.17 14.10
N LYS A 576 -3.46 17.38 13.50
CA LYS A 576 -3.65 17.58 12.07
C LYS A 576 -2.73 18.68 11.55
N ASN A 577 -2.05 18.40 10.43
CA ASN A 577 -1.23 19.41 9.75
C ASN A 577 -2.06 20.14 8.71
N ILE A 578 -1.91 21.46 8.65
CA ILE A 578 -2.53 22.34 7.66
C ILE A 578 -1.47 23.24 7.02
N ILE A 579 -1.75 23.72 5.82
CA ILE A 579 -0.95 24.71 5.10
C ILE A 579 -1.82 25.94 4.92
N ILE A 580 -1.33 27.09 5.37
CA ILE A 580 -1.88 28.39 5.00
C ILE A 580 -1.09 28.90 3.82
N TYR A 581 -1.75 29.15 2.70
CA TYR A 581 -1.13 29.68 1.49
C TYR A 581 -1.75 31.03 1.11
N ASP A 582 -0.95 31.89 0.50
CA ASP A 582 -1.44 33.08 -0.18
C ASP A 582 -1.13 32.92 -1.67
N ILE A 583 -2.11 33.11 -2.53
CA ILE A 583 -1.92 33.02 -3.99
C ILE A 583 -1.10 34.18 -4.55
N HIS A 584 -1.07 35.33 -3.88
CA HIS A 584 -0.37 36.53 -4.33
C HIS A 584 1.10 36.58 -3.88
N GLU A 585 1.48 35.82 -2.86
CA GLU A 585 2.88 35.70 -2.44
C GLU A 585 3.76 35.04 -3.53
N PRO A 586 4.94 35.56 -3.88
CA PRO A 586 5.76 34.98 -4.95
C PRO A 586 6.30 33.58 -4.59
N LEU A 587 6.52 33.32 -3.30
CA LEU A 587 7.08 32.06 -2.80
C LEU A 587 5.99 31.15 -2.22
N PRO A 588 6.15 29.82 -2.34
CA PRO A 588 5.24 28.87 -1.72
C PRO A 588 5.35 28.91 -0.18
N PRO A 589 4.31 28.46 0.55
CA PRO A 589 4.29 28.43 2.02
C PRO A 589 5.30 27.49 2.68
N TYR A 590 5.92 26.61 1.89
CA TYR A 590 6.93 25.66 2.32
C TYR A 590 7.88 25.33 1.18
N GLN A 591 9.04 24.76 1.52
CA GLN A 591 10.04 24.33 0.54
C GLN A 591 9.50 23.20 -0.35
N THR A 592 9.24 23.48 -1.63
CA THR A 592 8.70 22.51 -2.59
C THR A 592 9.23 22.74 -4.02
N TYR A 593 9.28 21.66 -4.81
CA TYR A 593 9.56 21.71 -6.24
C TYR A 593 8.40 22.30 -7.05
N LEU A 594 7.16 22.08 -6.58
CA LEU A 594 5.95 22.55 -7.25
C LEU A 594 4.83 22.69 -6.23
N LEU A 595 4.30 23.90 -6.12
CA LEU A 595 2.97 24.18 -5.61
C LEU A 595 2.13 24.61 -6.81
N HIS A 596 0.90 24.08 -6.90
CA HIS A 596 -0.08 24.57 -7.85
C HIS A 596 -1.37 24.94 -7.13
N LYS A 597 -1.98 26.06 -7.52
CA LYS A 597 -3.23 26.55 -6.96
C LYS A 597 -4.12 27.14 -8.04
N LEU A 598 -5.41 26.88 -7.92
CA LEU A 598 -6.45 27.51 -8.72
C LEU A 598 -6.95 28.75 -7.96
N ASP A 599 -7.32 29.80 -8.68
CA ASP A 599 -7.91 31.01 -8.10
C ASP A 599 -9.26 30.75 -7.44
N LYS A 600 -9.98 29.69 -7.87
CA LYS A 600 -11.30 29.32 -7.36
C LYS A 600 -11.41 27.81 -7.18
N ASN A 601 -12.26 27.39 -6.24
CA ASN A 601 -12.56 25.98 -6.01
C ASN A 601 -13.54 25.39 -7.04
N SER A 602 -14.27 26.25 -7.74
CA SER A 602 -15.24 25.88 -8.77
C SER A 602 -15.35 26.97 -9.81
N TYR A 603 -15.71 26.57 -11.02
CA TYR A 603 -15.80 27.44 -12.18
C TYR A 603 -17.16 27.26 -12.83
N SER A 604 -17.81 28.36 -13.20
CA SER A 604 -18.92 28.28 -14.15
C SER A 604 -18.38 27.76 -15.48
N VAL A 605 -19.23 27.07 -16.23
CA VAL A 605 -18.83 26.62 -17.56
C VAL A 605 -18.48 27.84 -18.41
N VAL A 606 -17.48 27.72 -19.30
CA VAL A 606 -16.85 28.80 -20.10
C VAL A 606 -16.11 29.91 -19.35
N SER A 607 -15.98 29.83 -18.02
CA SER A 607 -15.09 30.75 -17.31
C SER A 607 -13.61 30.35 -17.46
N THR A 608 -12.73 31.36 -17.44
CA THR A 608 -11.29 31.17 -17.39
C THR A 608 -10.86 30.76 -15.99
N ALA A 609 -10.08 29.68 -15.90
CA ALA A 609 -9.41 29.27 -14.68
C ALA A 609 -7.96 29.74 -14.69
N THR A 610 -7.51 30.36 -13.60
CA THR A 610 -6.12 30.80 -13.45
C THR A 610 -5.38 29.79 -12.58
N LEU A 611 -4.36 29.16 -13.15
CA LEU A 611 -3.47 28.23 -12.45
C LEU A 611 -2.18 28.95 -12.03
N TYR A 612 -2.01 29.15 -10.74
CA TYR A 612 -0.76 29.63 -10.14
C TYR A 612 0.18 28.47 -9.93
N LEU A 613 1.41 28.60 -10.41
CA LEU A 613 2.50 27.66 -10.19
C LEU A 613 3.63 28.35 -9.44
N LYS A 614 4.08 27.75 -8.35
CA LYS A 614 5.19 28.27 -7.53
C LYS A 614 6.20 27.17 -7.28
N SER A 615 7.46 27.53 -7.21
CA SER A 615 8.56 26.64 -6.84
C SER A 615 9.49 27.37 -5.89
N SER A 616 10.02 26.67 -4.89
CA SER A 616 11.11 27.19 -4.07
C SER A 616 12.47 27.09 -4.77
N ILE A 617 12.53 26.41 -5.91
CA ILE A 617 13.74 26.30 -6.72
C ILE A 617 13.70 27.31 -7.86
N PRO A 618 14.69 28.22 -7.95
CA PRO A 618 14.74 29.22 -9.00
C PRO A 618 14.86 28.57 -10.38
N HIS A 619 14.29 29.22 -11.40
CA HIS A 619 14.33 28.78 -12.80
C HIS A 619 13.80 27.37 -13.08
N THR A 620 12.95 26.83 -12.19
CA THR A 620 12.29 25.52 -12.39
C THR A 620 11.49 25.55 -13.70
N LYS A 621 11.73 24.56 -14.57
CA LYS A 621 10.92 24.37 -15.78
C LYS A 621 9.70 23.50 -15.46
N VAL A 622 8.53 23.90 -15.93
CA VAL A 622 7.29 23.14 -15.79
C VAL A 622 6.89 22.58 -17.14
N LEU A 623 6.65 21.27 -17.18
CA LEU A 623 6.09 20.60 -18.35
C LEU A 623 4.57 20.51 -18.20
N PHE A 624 3.83 21.24 -19.02
CA PHE A 624 2.40 21.04 -19.20
C PHE A 624 2.20 19.91 -20.21
N ALA A 625 2.01 18.70 -19.69
CA ALA A 625 1.82 17.51 -20.50
C ALA A 625 0.35 17.18 -20.70
#